data_AF-A0A7S3IUQ4-F1
#
_entry.id   AF-A0A7S3IUQ4-F1
#
_cell.length_a   1.000
_cell.length_b   1.000
_cell.length_c   1.000
_cell.angle_alpha   90.00
_cell.angle_beta   90.00
_cell.angle_gamma   90.00
#
_symmetry.space_group_name_H-M   'P 1'
#
loop_
_entity.id
_entity.type
_entity.pdbx_description
1 polymer ?
#
loop_
_entity_poly.entity_id
_entity_poly.type
_entity_poly.pdbx_seq_one_letter_code
_entity_poly.pdbx_strand_id
1 'polypeptide(L)'
;MYNKVNVENTQGDDEPMDIAGYLGKTEYYRERVKMVPFKDAELLHAMYKDNKMKDIMLLIKQIDKDHNGYVTSTELDDILKLKYPKELKNKDLIPILTQFSSIQNRILIDYKKFRDWVLKGQEKLRSQDEAKEQRINLLQAKKQIQKEMISEKMHAMRRSSSMNRSMDQ
;
A
#
# COMPACT_ATOMS: atom_id res chain seq x y z
N MET A 1 24.14 -48.39 7.57
CA MET A 1 23.89 -47.24 8.48
C MET A 1 22.80 -46.41 7.83
N TYR A 2 21.63 -46.26 8.46
CA TYR A 2 20.57 -45.41 7.95
C TYR A 2 20.78 -43.98 8.43
N ASN A 3 20.70 -43.02 7.51
CA ASN A 3 20.77 -41.59 7.83
C ASN A 3 19.49 -41.17 8.55
N LYS A 4 19.63 -40.49 9.70
CA LYS A 4 18.50 -39.89 10.42
C LYS A 4 17.88 -38.80 9.54
N VAL A 5 16.67 -39.06 9.06
CA VAL A 5 15.83 -38.06 8.40
C VAL A 5 15.21 -37.19 9.50
N ASN A 6 15.38 -35.88 9.39
CA ASN A 6 14.86 -34.91 10.34
C ASN A 6 13.38 -34.62 9.99
N VAL A 7 12.46 -35.01 10.87
CA VAL A 7 10.99 -35.05 10.61
C VAL A 7 10.28 -33.76 11.05
N GLU A 8 11.02 -32.73 11.49
CA GLU A 8 10.42 -31.53 12.08
C GLU A 8 9.78 -30.56 11.06
N ASN A 9 9.89 -30.82 9.74
CA ASN A 9 9.42 -29.90 8.69
C ASN A 9 8.42 -30.52 7.67
N THR A 10 7.71 -31.59 8.02
CA THR A 10 6.62 -32.10 7.16
C THR A 10 5.27 -31.54 7.62
N GLN A 11 5.03 -30.26 7.36
CA GLN A 11 3.66 -29.77 7.13
C GLN A 11 3.35 -30.03 5.66
N GLY A 12 2.78 -31.19 5.36
CA GLY A 12 2.37 -31.55 4.01
C GLY A 12 1.57 -32.84 3.97
N ASP A 13 0.27 -32.67 3.67
CA ASP A 13 -0.64 -33.58 2.97
C ASP A 13 -1.10 -34.86 3.67
N ASP A 14 -1.95 -34.70 4.69
CA ASP A 14 -2.89 -35.74 5.12
C ASP A 14 -4.29 -35.13 5.29
N GLU A 15 -4.89 -34.64 4.19
CA GLU A 15 -6.27 -34.14 4.21
C GLU A 15 -7.25 -35.18 3.64
N PRO A 16 -7.97 -35.94 4.48
CA PRO A 16 -9.19 -36.62 4.07
C PRO A 16 -10.33 -35.60 3.90
N MET A 17 -10.85 -35.46 2.68
CA MET A 17 -11.94 -34.53 2.34
C MET A 17 -13.33 -35.09 2.72
N ASP A 18 -14.22 -34.22 3.21
CA ASP A 18 -15.59 -34.56 3.67
C ASP A 18 -16.71 -33.97 2.78
N ILE A 19 -17.96 -34.20 3.20
CA ILE A 19 -19.20 -33.91 2.43
C ILE A 19 -19.48 -32.41 2.23
N ALA A 20 -18.75 -31.50 2.90
CA ALA A 20 -18.74 -30.06 2.58
C ALA A 20 -17.38 -29.54 2.05
N GLY A 21 -16.36 -30.41 2.00
CA GLY A 21 -14.98 -30.15 1.57
C GLY A 21 -14.76 -30.28 0.07
N TYR A 22 -14.88 -29.16 -0.64
CA TYR A 22 -14.55 -28.94 -2.06
C TYR A 22 -13.50 -29.89 -2.70
N LEU A 23 -13.98 -30.99 -3.30
CA LEU A 23 -13.31 -31.67 -4.42
C LEU A 23 -13.70 -30.95 -5.72
N GLY A 24 -12.83 -30.06 -6.22
CA GLY A 24 -13.06 -29.39 -7.50
C GLY A 24 -11.90 -29.55 -8.49
N LYS A 25 -10.67 -29.38 -8.02
CA LYS A 25 -9.42 -29.55 -8.76
C LYS A 25 -8.32 -29.82 -7.75
N THR A 26 -7.65 -30.97 -7.83
CA THR A 26 -6.42 -31.21 -7.05
C THR A 26 -5.40 -30.10 -7.36
N GLU A 27 -4.39 -29.88 -6.51
CA GLU A 27 -3.37 -28.85 -6.74
C GLU A 27 -2.70 -28.91 -8.12
N TYR A 28 -2.77 -30.07 -8.78
CA TYR A 28 -2.29 -30.32 -10.13
C TYR A 28 -3.15 -29.67 -11.22
N TYR A 29 -4.44 -29.43 -10.98
CA TYR A 29 -5.39 -28.89 -11.95
C TYR A 29 -5.74 -27.41 -11.72
N ARG A 30 -5.26 -26.79 -10.63
CA ARG A 30 -5.42 -25.35 -10.42
C ARG A 30 -4.39 -24.60 -11.26
N GLU A 31 -4.81 -23.53 -11.93
CA GLU A 31 -3.88 -22.61 -12.57
C GLU A 31 -2.94 -22.04 -11.50
N ARG A 32 -1.68 -22.48 -11.52
CA ARG A 32 -0.64 -21.96 -10.63
C ARG A 32 -0.26 -20.56 -11.11
N VAL A 33 -1.02 -19.56 -10.67
CA VAL A 33 -0.63 -18.17 -10.86
C VAL A 33 0.56 -17.91 -9.94
N LYS A 34 1.69 -17.52 -10.53
CA LYS A 34 2.86 -17.09 -9.76
C LYS A 34 2.51 -15.79 -9.06
N MET A 35 2.22 -15.88 -7.77
CA MET A 35 1.93 -14.72 -6.93
C MET A 35 3.21 -13.91 -6.74
N VAL A 36 3.12 -12.59 -6.91
CA VAL A 36 4.23 -11.69 -6.70
C VAL A 36 4.19 -11.23 -5.23
N PRO A 37 5.32 -11.26 -4.50
CA PRO A 37 5.38 -10.73 -3.15
C PRO A 37 4.94 -9.25 -3.17
N PHE A 38 4.13 -8.88 -2.19
CA PHE A 38 3.54 -7.55 -2.10
C PHE A 38 3.89 -6.90 -0.78
N LYS A 39 4.18 -5.59 -0.81
CA LYS A 39 4.60 -4.84 0.37
C LYS A 39 3.44 -4.04 0.95
N ASP A 40 3.45 -3.87 2.27
CA ASP A 40 2.50 -3.07 3.03
C ASP A 40 2.32 -1.65 2.46
N ALA A 41 3.43 -0.99 2.13
CA ALA A 41 3.39 0.36 1.57
C ALA A 41 2.68 0.41 0.20
N GLU A 42 2.85 -0.61 -0.63
CA GLU A 42 2.21 -0.69 -1.95
C GLU A 42 0.69 -0.88 -1.80
N LEU A 43 0.26 -1.70 -0.83
CA LEU A 43 -1.15 -1.87 -0.49
C LEU A 43 -1.77 -0.55 -0.03
N LEU A 44 -1.11 0.14 0.91
CA LEU A 44 -1.58 1.43 1.43
C LEU A 44 -1.68 2.48 0.32
N HIS A 45 -0.70 2.54 -0.58
CA HIS A 45 -0.74 3.45 -1.72
C HIS A 45 -1.89 3.13 -2.70
N ALA A 46 -2.13 1.84 -3.00
CA ALA A 46 -3.25 1.42 -3.84
C ALA A 46 -4.60 1.85 -3.22
N MET A 47 -4.77 1.62 -1.92
CA MET A 47 -5.99 1.99 -1.19
C MET A 47 -6.12 3.49 -0.93
N TYR A 48 -5.02 4.24 -0.90
CA TYR A 48 -5.04 5.70 -0.79
C TYR A 48 -5.47 6.35 -2.11
N LYS A 49 -4.98 5.83 -3.24
CA LYS A 49 -5.29 6.36 -4.58
C LYS A 49 -6.79 6.26 -4.92
N ASP A 50 -7.43 5.17 -4.52
CA ASP A 50 -8.85 4.91 -4.79
C ASP A 50 -9.51 4.37 -3.52
N ASN A 51 -10.04 5.26 -2.69
CA ASN A 51 -10.52 4.87 -1.36
C ASN A 51 -11.87 4.12 -1.42
N LYS A 52 -11.81 2.78 -1.49
CA LYS A 52 -12.97 1.89 -1.45
C LYS A 52 -13.26 1.28 -0.08
N MET A 53 -12.72 1.87 1.00
CA MET A 53 -12.82 1.29 2.35
C MET A 53 -14.28 1.08 2.79
N LYS A 54 -15.18 2.02 2.46
CA LYS A 54 -16.60 1.93 2.80
C LYS A 54 -17.25 0.68 2.18
N ASP A 55 -16.95 0.41 0.92
CA ASP A 55 -17.51 -0.73 0.18
C ASP A 55 -16.95 -2.06 0.69
N ILE A 56 -15.65 -2.09 1.03
CA ILE A 56 -15.01 -3.25 1.63
C ILE A 56 -15.67 -3.58 2.97
N MET A 57 -15.87 -2.57 3.82
CA MET A 57 -16.55 -2.75 5.11
C MET A 57 -18.00 -3.21 4.94
N LEU A 58 -18.70 -2.78 3.89
CA LEU A 58 -20.05 -3.25 3.60
C LEU A 58 -20.08 -4.74 3.22
N LEU A 59 -19.16 -5.18 2.37
CA LEU A 59 -19.03 -6.60 2.00
C LEU A 59 -18.66 -7.47 3.19
N ILE A 60 -17.71 -7.02 4.02
CA ILE A 60 -17.32 -7.74 5.24
C ILE A 60 -18.51 -7.93 6.17
N LYS A 61 -19.36 -6.91 6.35
CA LYS A 61 -20.59 -7.03 7.16
C LYS A 61 -21.61 -8.01 6.61
N GLN A 62 -21.59 -8.30 5.30
CA GLN A 62 -22.47 -9.31 4.70
C GLN A 62 -21.96 -10.73 4.97
N ILE A 63 -20.64 -10.88 5.13
CA ILE A 63 -19.97 -12.16 5.42
C ILE A 63 -19.99 -12.45 6.93
N ASP A 64 -19.59 -11.49 7.76
CA ASP A 64 -19.62 -11.57 9.23
C ASP A 64 -21.04 -11.35 9.76
N LYS A 65 -21.91 -12.35 9.56
CA LYS A 65 -23.31 -12.36 10.00
C LYS A 65 -23.46 -12.32 11.51
N ASP A 66 -22.50 -12.90 12.23
CA ASP A 66 -22.50 -12.97 13.69
C ASP A 66 -21.93 -11.68 14.33
N HIS A 67 -21.41 -10.76 13.49
CA HIS A 67 -20.80 -9.50 13.90
C HIS A 67 -19.69 -9.69 14.95
N ASN A 68 -18.98 -10.80 14.86
CA ASN A 68 -17.94 -11.17 15.82
C ASN A 68 -16.66 -10.34 15.62
N GLY A 69 -16.54 -9.61 14.50
CA GLY A 69 -15.38 -8.77 14.20
C GLY A 69 -14.26 -9.48 13.44
N TYR A 70 -14.50 -10.70 12.95
CA TYR A 70 -13.53 -11.54 12.27
C TYR A 70 -14.04 -12.04 10.92
N VAL A 71 -13.11 -12.17 9.98
CA VAL A 71 -13.31 -12.86 8.69
C VAL A 71 -12.10 -13.73 8.43
N THR A 72 -12.20 -14.74 7.57
CA THR A 72 -11.03 -15.55 7.21
C THR A 72 -10.05 -14.75 6.35
N SER A 73 -8.77 -15.14 6.37
CA SER A 73 -7.73 -14.53 5.53
C SER A 73 -8.07 -14.60 4.05
N THR A 74 -8.64 -15.72 3.60
CA THR A 74 -9.08 -15.92 2.21
C THR A 74 -10.23 -14.99 1.84
N GLU A 75 -11.26 -14.87 2.70
CA GLU A 75 -12.38 -13.95 2.43
C GLU A 75 -11.91 -12.50 2.31
N LEU A 76 -11.02 -12.05 3.20
CA LEU A 76 -10.50 -10.69 3.13
C LEU A 76 -9.62 -10.47 1.89
N ASP A 77 -8.77 -11.45 1.53
CA ASP A 77 -7.96 -11.42 0.31
C ASP A 77 -8.85 -11.33 -0.95
N ASP A 78 -9.90 -12.15 -1.02
CA ASP A 78 -10.86 -12.14 -2.12
C ASP A 78 -11.61 -10.81 -2.24
N ILE A 79 -12.06 -10.24 -1.11
CA ILE A 79 -12.72 -8.93 -1.09
C ILE A 79 -11.78 -7.83 -1.61
N LEU A 80 -10.52 -7.85 -1.18
CA LEU A 80 -9.53 -6.86 -1.60
C LEU A 80 -9.23 -6.99 -3.10
N LYS A 81 -9.04 -8.20 -3.61
CA LYS A 81 -8.82 -8.47 -5.04
C LYS A 81 -10.04 -8.14 -5.89
N LEU A 82 -11.25 -8.34 -5.36
CA LEU A 82 -12.49 -7.95 -6.02
C LEU A 82 -12.61 -6.44 -6.17
N LYS A 83 -12.18 -5.66 -5.16
CA LYS A 83 -12.28 -4.20 -5.17
C LYS A 83 -11.12 -3.50 -5.88
N TYR A 84 -9.95 -4.13 -5.90
CA TYR A 84 -8.73 -3.63 -6.56
C TYR A 84 -8.15 -4.67 -7.53
N PRO A 85 -8.89 -5.06 -8.58
CA PRO A 85 -8.47 -6.13 -9.48
C PRO A 85 -7.25 -5.74 -10.31
N LYS A 86 -7.01 -4.44 -10.55
CA LYS A 86 -5.86 -3.98 -11.34
C LYS A 86 -4.56 -4.05 -10.53
N GLU A 87 -4.65 -3.73 -9.24
CA GLU A 87 -3.51 -3.60 -8.35
C GLU A 87 -3.16 -4.92 -7.63
N LEU A 88 -4.17 -5.71 -7.24
CA LEU A 88 -4.00 -6.81 -6.28
C LEU A 88 -4.19 -8.23 -6.85
N LYS A 89 -4.74 -8.40 -8.06
CA LYS A 89 -5.16 -9.73 -8.59
C LYS A 89 -4.07 -10.81 -8.54
N ASN A 90 -2.82 -10.45 -8.83
CA ASN A 90 -1.67 -11.38 -8.85
C ASN A 90 -0.70 -11.15 -7.68
N LYS A 91 -1.17 -10.54 -6.60
CA LYS A 91 -0.37 -10.17 -5.43
C LYS A 91 -0.66 -11.10 -4.27
N ASP A 92 0.39 -11.50 -3.58
CA ASP A 92 0.27 -12.24 -2.33
C ASP A 92 0.02 -11.28 -1.17
N LEU A 93 -1.22 -11.27 -0.67
CA LEU A 93 -1.61 -10.42 0.46
C LEU A 93 -1.51 -11.15 1.80
N ILE A 94 -1.37 -12.48 1.81
CA ILE A 94 -1.39 -13.29 3.03
C ILE A 94 -0.32 -12.84 4.05
N PRO A 95 0.93 -12.54 3.66
CA PRO A 95 1.93 -12.02 4.60
C PRO A 95 1.52 -10.72 5.28
N ILE A 96 0.78 -9.86 4.57
CA ILE A 96 0.29 -8.58 5.09
C ILE A 96 -0.92 -8.81 5.97
N LEU A 97 -1.86 -9.68 5.58
CA LEU A 97 -3.10 -9.91 6.32
C LEU A 97 -2.87 -10.67 7.62
N THR A 98 -1.93 -11.61 7.64
CA THR A 98 -1.62 -12.43 8.82
C THR A 98 -1.15 -11.62 10.03
N GLN A 99 -0.65 -10.39 9.85
CA GLN A 99 -0.31 -9.50 10.97
C GLN A 99 -1.54 -9.05 11.78
N PHE A 100 -2.73 -9.15 11.18
CA PHE A 100 -4.02 -8.84 11.82
C PHE A 100 -4.77 -10.09 12.28
N SER A 101 -4.12 -11.25 12.28
CA SER A 101 -4.75 -12.49 12.70
C SER A 101 -5.05 -12.51 14.20
N SER A 102 -6.08 -13.26 14.58
CA SER A 102 -6.39 -13.53 15.98
C SER A 102 -5.26 -14.36 16.61
N ILE A 103 -4.91 -14.02 17.85
CA ILE A 103 -3.89 -14.75 18.62
C ILE A 103 -4.29 -16.22 18.79
N GLN A 104 -5.58 -16.48 18.93
CA GLN A 104 -6.12 -17.82 19.17
C GLN A 104 -6.33 -18.62 17.87
N ASN A 105 -6.64 -17.93 16.77
CA ASN A 105 -6.90 -18.57 15.48
C ASN A 105 -6.28 -17.74 14.34
N ARG A 106 -5.17 -18.23 13.79
CA ARG A 106 -4.42 -17.53 12.74
C ARG A 106 -5.16 -17.43 11.39
N ILE A 107 -6.20 -18.23 11.19
CA ILE A 107 -7.05 -18.19 10.00
C ILE A 107 -7.97 -16.96 10.04
N LEU A 108 -8.39 -16.56 11.24
CA LEU A 108 -9.29 -15.44 11.46
C LEU A 108 -8.51 -14.13 11.53
N ILE A 109 -8.95 -13.16 10.74
CA ILE A 109 -8.43 -11.81 10.64
C ILE A 109 -9.38 -10.83 11.30
N ASP A 110 -8.83 -10.03 12.21
CA ASP A 110 -9.53 -8.90 12.82
C ASP A 110 -9.61 -7.75 11.81
N TYR A 111 -10.74 -7.66 11.10
CA TYR A 111 -10.92 -6.66 10.04
C TYR A 111 -11.04 -5.23 10.60
N LYS A 112 -11.37 -5.07 11.89
CA LYS A 112 -11.42 -3.74 12.53
C LYS A 112 -10.01 -3.21 12.72
N LYS A 113 -9.08 -4.05 13.19
CA LYS A 113 -7.65 -3.70 13.26
C LYS A 113 -7.08 -3.40 11.88
N PHE A 114 -7.41 -4.22 10.87
CA PHE A 114 -7.00 -3.96 9.49
C PHE A 114 -7.49 -2.60 9.00
N ARG A 115 -8.79 -2.29 9.17
CA ARG A 115 -9.37 -0.99 8.81
C ARG A 115 -8.63 0.16 9.49
N ASP A 116 -8.43 0.08 10.79
CA ASP A 116 -7.81 1.14 11.58
C ASP A 116 -6.33 1.34 11.16
N TRP A 117 -5.63 0.26 10.81
CA TRP A 117 -4.30 0.32 10.23
C TRP A 117 -4.28 1.05 8.88
N VAL A 118 -5.22 0.73 7.97
CA VAL A 118 -5.32 1.42 6.68
C VAL A 118 -5.62 2.91 6.87
N LEU A 119 -6.59 3.27 7.73
CA LEU A 119 -6.94 4.67 7.99
C LEU A 119 -5.76 5.47 8.53
N LYS A 120 -5.02 4.92 9.50
CA LYS A 120 -3.78 5.53 10.01
C LYS A 120 -2.70 5.63 8.93
N GLY A 121 -2.60 4.64 8.05
CA GLY A 121 -1.69 4.66 6.91
C GLY A 121 -2.01 5.77 5.91
N GLN A 122 -3.30 5.93 5.56
CA GLN A 122 -3.78 6.98 4.66
C GLN A 122 -3.54 8.38 5.24
N GLU A 123 -3.74 8.57 6.54
CA GLU A 123 -3.45 9.84 7.22
C GLU A 123 -1.96 10.20 7.13
N LYS A 124 -1.06 9.24 7.38
CA LYS A 124 0.39 9.45 7.23
C LYS A 124 0.77 9.82 5.80
N LEU A 125 0.18 9.15 4.80
CA LEU A 125 0.41 9.46 3.38
C LEU A 125 -0.04 10.88 3.04
N ARG A 126 -1.22 11.29 3.52
CA ARG A 126 -1.73 12.65 3.33
C ARG A 126 -0.78 13.70 3.90
N SER A 127 -0.31 13.53 5.14
CA SER A 127 0.65 14.48 5.76
C SER A 127 1.99 14.53 5.01
N GLN A 128 2.45 13.40 4.44
CA GLN A 128 3.66 13.39 3.63
C GLN A 128 3.48 14.15 2.32
N ASP A 129 2.33 14.01 1.66
CA ASP A 129 2.07 14.70 0.40
C ASP A 129 1.90 16.21 0.60
N GLU A 130 1.20 16.63 1.67
CA GLU A 130 1.13 18.03 2.09
C GLU A 130 2.53 18.62 2.37
N ALA A 131 3.39 17.88 3.08
CA ALA A 131 4.76 18.33 3.35
C ALA A 131 5.62 18.43 2.08
N LYS A 132 5.46 17.48 1.14
CA LYS A 132 6.14 17.55 -0.17
C LYS A 132 5.69 18.77 -0.97
N GLU A 133 4.39 19.04 -0.99
CA GLU A 133 3.82 20.20 -1.69
C GLU A 133 4.32 21.53 -1.11
N GLN A 134 4.32 21.66 0.22
CA GLN A 134 4.88 22.84 0.90
C GLN A 134 6.36 23.04 0.57
N ARG A 135 7.15 21.95 0.52
CA ARG A 135 8.56 22.01 0.14
C ARG A 135 8.76 22.45 -1.31
N ILE A 136 7.91 21.98 -2.22
CA ILE A 136 7.94 22.39 -3.63
C ILE A 136 7.62 23.88 -3.75
N ASN A 137 6.57 24.35 -3.08
CA ASN A 137 6.16 25.75 -3.10
C ASN A 137 7.27 26.66 -2.54
N LEU A 138 7.91 26.26 -1.42
CA LEU A 138 9.04 27.00 -0.86
C LEU A 138 10.24 27.07 -1.82
N LEU A 139 10.54 25.99 -2.53
CA LEU A 139 11.62 25.97 -3.52
C LEU A 139 11.31 26.87 -4.72
N GLN A 140 10.06 26.90 -5.18
CA GLN A 140 9.62 27.79 -6.26
C GLN A 140 9.71 29.26 -5.85
N ALA A 141 9.27 29.60 -4.63
CA ALA A 141 9.39 30.95 -4.09
C ALA A 141 10.85 31.40 -3.98
N LYS A 142 11.75 30.53 -3.46
CA LYS A 142 13.19 30.82 -3.41
C LYS A 142 13.80 31.07 -4.79
N LYS A 143 13.40 30.27 -5.79
CA LYS A 143 13.84 30.46 -7.18
C LYS A 143 13.35 31.79 -7.76
N GLN A 144 12.15 32.22 -7.41
CA GLN A 144 11.59 33.50 -7.88
C GLN A 144 12.34 34.69 -7.28
N ILE A 145 12.57 34.70 -5.96
CA ILE A 145 13.35 35.74 -5.27
C ILE A 145 14.77 35.83 -5.87
N GLN A 146 15.41 34.69 -6.12
CA GLN A 146 16.74 34.68 -6.71
C GLN A 146 16.76 35.30 -8.12
N LYS A 147 15.74 35.02 -8.95
CA LYS A 147 15.59 35.62 -10.28
C LYS A 147 15.41 37.15 -10.20
N GLU A 148 14.59 37.62 -9.27
CA GLU A 148 14.35 39.05 -9.04
C GLU A 148 15.64 39.77 -8.60
N MET A 149 16.38 39.21 -7.63
CA MET A 149 17.68 39.76 -7.20
C MET A 149 18.70 39.83 -8.34
N ILE A 150 18.74 38.83 -9.22
CA ILE A 150 19.64 38.84 -10.39
C ILE A 150 19.21 39.93 -11.38
N SER A 151 17.91 40.06 -11.65
CA SER A 151 17.36 41.10 -12.52
C SER A 151 17.69 42.50 -12.01
N GLU A 152 17.48 42.77 -10.72
CA GLU A 152 17.80 44.04 -10.08
C GLU A 152 19.29 44.39 -10.18
N LYS A 153 20.18 43.41 -9.90
CA LYS A 153 21.63 43.57 -10.06
C LYS A 153 22.01 43.90 -11.50
N MET A 154 21.40 43.23 -12.48
CA MET A 154 21.63 43.52 -13.91
C MET A 154 21.16 44.92 -14.31
N HIS A 155 20.01 45.38 -13.82
CA HIS A 155 19.53 46.75 -14.03
C HIS A 155 20.42 47.79 -13.36
N ALA A 156 20.95 47.53 -12.17
CA ALA A 156 21.89 48.41 -11.49
C ALA A 156 23.21 48.54 -12.27
N MET A 157 23.79 47.43 -12.74
CA MET A 157 25.03 47.43 -13.54
C MET A 157 24.89 48.16 -14.89
N ARG A 158 23.71 48.07 -15.53
CA ARG A 158 23.43 48.83 -16.77
C ARG A 158 23.36 50.34 -16.51
N ARG A 159 22.79 50.76 -15.38
CA ARG A 159 22.70 52.19 -15.01
C ARG A 159 24.07 52.81 -14.72
N SER A 160 24.94 52.11 -13.98
CA SER A 160 26.29 52.63 -13.69
C SER A 160 27.18 52.70 -14.94
N SER A 161 27.04 51.75 -15.86
CA SER A 161 27.80 51.74 -17.13
C SER A 161 27.40 52.88 -18.07
N SER A 162 26.15 53.36 -17.99
CA SER A 162 25.63 54.51 -18.74
C SER A 162 26.19 55.84 -18.24
N MET A 163 26.42 55.98 -16.94
CA MET A 163 26.91 57.24 -16.34
C MET A 163 28.41 57.46 -16.60
N ASN A 164 29.22 56.41 -16.64
CA ASN A 164 30.66 56.58 -16.92
C ASN A 164 30.94 57.02 -18.37
N ARG A 165 30.08 56.69 -19.34
CA ARG A 165 30.27 57.12 -20.74
C ARG A 165 29.98 58.61 -21.00
N SER A 166 29.25 59.29 -20.11
CA SER A 166 28.95 60.72 -20.27
C SER A 166 29.99 61.65 -19.65
N MET A 167 31.04 61.12 -19.02
CA MET A 167 32.14 61.92 -18.46
C MET A 167 33.40 61.95 -19.35
N ASP A 168 33.48 61.09 -20.37
CA ASP A 168 34.62 61.00 -21.30
C ASP A 168 34.39 61.78 -22.63
N GLN A 169 33.34 62.62 -22.71
CA GLN A 169 33.05 63.52 -23.84
C GLN A 169 33.09 64.97 -23.36
#